data_AF-A0A2V2ZWJ0-F1
#
_entry.id   AF-A0A2V2ZWJ0-F1
#
_cell.length_a   1.000
_cell.length_b   1.000
_cell.length_c   1.000
_cell.angle_alpha   90.00
_cell.angle_beta   90.00
_cell.angle_gamma   90.00
#
_symmetry.space_group_name_H-M   'P 1'
#
loop_
_entity.id
_entity.type
_entity.pdbx_description
1 polymer ?
#
loop_
_entity_poly.entity_id
_entity_poly.type
_entity_poly.pdbx_seq_one_letter_code
_entity_poly.pdbx_strand_id
1 'polypeptide(L)'
;MLRRILLLVLAALILQGCNDMSKEEKEEIVEKSTESAVQYFKEQKGWNVVINEHEFTDRTDGTEIFLFGYEKGNKDNKVHAMVNFAEGKYEVSLIGFDEDK
;
A
#
# COMPACT_ATOMS: atom_id res chain seq x y z
N MET A 1 28.19 -13.94 -25.80
CA MET A 1 28.49 -12.65 -25.12
C MET A 1 27.33 -11.68 -25.25
N LEU A 2 26.90 -11.32 -26.47
CA LEU A 2 25.81 -10.37 -26.76
C LEU A 2 24.45 -10.74 -26.13
N ARG A 3 24.09 -12.03 -26.12
CA ARG A 3 22.83 -12.55 -25.55
C ARG A 3 22.75 -12.45 -24.01
N ARG A 4 23.89 -12.42 -23.31
CA ARG A 4 23.94 -12.23 -21.84
C ARG A 4 23.86 -10.75 -21.45
N ILE A 5 24.41 -9.87 -22.30
CA ILE A 5 24.31 -8.41 -22.14
C ILE A 5 22.85 -7.96 -22.34
N LEU A 6 22.14 -8.52 -23.33
CA LEU A 6 20.72 -8.22 -23.57
C LEU A 6 19.81 -8.62 -22.39
N LEU A 7 20.08 -9.75 -21.73
CA LEU A 7 19.33 -10.20 -20.55
C LEU A 7 19.57 -9.31 -19.32
N LEU A 8 20.78 -8.76 -19.17
CA LEU A 8 21.13 -7.85 -18.07
C LEU A 8 20.52 -6.45 -18.26
N VAL A 9 20.45 -5.96 -19.51
CA VAL A 9 19.77 -4.69 -19.82
C VAL A 9 18.26 -4.82 -19.62
N LEU A 10 17.66 -5.96 -19.98
CA LEU A 10 16.23 -6.22 -19.75
C LEU A 10 15.88 -6.32 -18.25
N ALA A 11 16.80 -6.86 -17.44
CA ALA A 11 16.65 -6.93 -15.98
C ALA A 11 16.89 -5.57 -15.26
N ALA A 12 17.59 -4.63 -15.90
CA ALA A 12 17.78 -3.28 -15.35
C ALA A 12 16.56 -2.36 -15.59
N LEU A 13 15.72 -2.68 -16.59
CA LEU A 13 14.51 -1.90 -16.92
C LEU A 13 13.33 -2.16 -15.99
N ILE A 14 13.38 -3.21 -15.16
CA ILE A 14 12.36 -3.55 -14.14
C ILE A 14 12.63 -2.90 -12.77
N LEU A 15 13.74 -2.17 -12.61
CA LEU A 15 14.06 -1.43 -11.37
C LEU A 15 13.73 0.07 -11.44
N GLN A 16 13.10 0.51 -12.53
CA GLN A 16 12.63 1.89 -12.69
C GLN A 16 11.13 1.97 -12.41
N GLY A 17 10.71 1.44 -11.25
CA GLY A 17 9.47 1.86 -10.59
C GLY A 17 9.73 3.17 -9.85
N CYS A 18 8.78 4.09 -9.89
CA CYS A 18 8.87 5.48 -9.45
C CYS A 18 9.50 5.63 -8.05
N ASN A 19 10.71 6.19 -7.97
CA ASN A 19 11.48 6.28 -6.73
C ASN A 19 12.00 7.70 -6.43
N ASP A 20 11.39 8.75 -7.00
CA ASP A 20 11.80 10.16 -6.80
C ASP A 20 11.29 10.77 -5.48
N MET A 21 10.47 10.05 -4.71
CA MET A 21 10.05 10.51 -3.38
C MET A 21 11.18 10.35 -2.36
N SER A 22 11.42 11.41 -1.59
CA SER A 22 12.31 11.39 -0.44
C SER A 22 11.81 10.40 0.63
N LYS A 23 12.71 10.01 1.52
CA LYS A 23 12.37 9.13 2.64
C LYS A 23 11.28 9.76 3.54
N GLU A 24 11.38 11.07 3.79
CA GLU A 24 10.44 11.83 4.62
C GLU A 24 9.04 11.85 4.00
N GLU A 25 8.94 12.09 2.69
CA GLU A 25 7.65 12.04 1.97
C GLU A 25 7.01 10.64 2.04
N LYS A 26 7.81 9.58 1.88
CA LYS A 26 7.29 8.21 2.00
C LYS A 26 6.77 7.90 3.40
N GLU A 27 7.50 8.32 4.44
CA GLU A 27 7.07 8.13 5.83
C GLU A 27 5.76 8.87 6.10
N GLU A 28 5.62 10.12 5.63
CA GLU A 28 4.38 10.90 5.75
C GLU A 28 3.20 10.24 5.01
N ILE A 29 3.42 9.74 3.79
CA ILE A 29 2.38 9.05 3.01
C ILE A 29 1.93 7.78 3.73
N VAL A 30 2.87 7.00 4.26
CA VAL A 30 2.55 5.77 5.01
C VAL A 30 1.74 6.09 6.26
N GLU A 31 2.14 7.10 7.03
CA GLU A 31 1.44 7.54 8.24
C GLU A 31 -0.01 7.96 7.92
N LYS A 32 -0.19 8.92 7.01
CA LYS A 32 -1.52 9.45 6.67
C LYS A 32 -2.42 8.40 6.00
N SER A 33 -1.86 7.56 5.14
CA SER A 33 -2.64 6.45 4.54
C SER A 33 -3.08 5.45 5.60
N THR A 34 -2.21 5.15 6.56
CA THR A 34 -2.52 4.27 7.69
C THR A 34 -3.65 4.85 8.54
N GLU A 35 -3.59 6.14 8.87
CA GLU A 35 -4.66 6.83 9.60
C GLU A 35 -6.00 6.76 8.86
N SER A 36 -6.01 7.09 7.55
CA SER A 36 -7.21 7.01 6.71
C SER A 36 -7.81 5.60 6.68
N ALA A 37 -6.97 4.56 6.52
CA ALA A 37 -7.45 3.17 6.50
C ALA A 37 -8.00 2.74 7.86
N VAL A 38 -7.31 3.04 8.96
CA VAL A 38 -7.78 2.72 10.33
C VAL A 38 -9.11 3.40 10.61
N GLN A 39 -9.25 4.68 10.26
CA GLN A 39 -10.49 5.42 10.43
C GLN A 39 -11.63 4.81 9.59
N TYR A 40 -11.36 4.47 8.33
CA TYR A 40 -12.34 3.85 7.45
C TYR A 40 -12.85 2.51 8.01
N PHE A 41 -11.97 1.61 8.44
CA PHE A 41 -12.38 0.35 9.05
C PHE A 41 -13.22 0.56 10.33
N LYS A 42 -12.84 1.54 11.16
CA LYS A 42 -13.59 1.88 12.36
C LYS A 42 -14.99 2.40 12.03
N GLU A 43 -15.12 3.30 11.07
CA GLU A 43 -16.40 3.93 10.72
C GLU A 43 -17.33 3.00 9.93
N GLN A 44 -16.78 2.23 8.98
CA GLN A 44 -17.58 1.42 8.05
C GLN A 44 -17.81 -0.02 8.54
N LYS A 45 -16.92 -0.55 9.40
CA LYS A 45 -17.00 -1.92 9.91
C LYS A 45 -17.10 -2.00 11.44
N GLY A 46 -16.83 -0.91 12.17
CA GLY A 46 -16.75 -0.95 13.63
C GLY A 46 -15.48 -1.63 14.15
N TRP A 47 -14.52 -1.94 13.27
CA TRP A 47 -13.31 -2.68 13.63
C TRP A 47 -12.18 -1.74 14.02
N ASN A 48 -11.47 -2.08 15.09
CA ASN A 48 -10.16 -1.51 15.35
C ASN A 48 -9.14 -2.41 14.64
N VAL A 49 -8.38 -1.88 13.69
CA VAL A 49 -7.39 -2.65 12.94
C VAL A 49 -5.97 -2.21 13.32
N VAL A 50 -5.02 -3.12 13.13
CA VAL A 50 -3.59 -2.83 13.22
C VAL A 50 -3.00 -3.01 11.83
N ILE A 51 -2.53 -1.92 11.24
CA ILE A 51 -1.77 -1.92 10.00
C ILE A 51 -0.29 -2.05 10.37
N ASN A 52 0.41 -3.01 9.76
CA ASN A 52 1.81 -3.31 10.09
C ASN A 52 2.70 -3.49 8.84
N GLU A 53 2.11 -3.54 7.65
CA GLU A 53 2.80 -3.71 6.39
C GLU A 53 2.20 -2.80 5.32
N HIS A 54 3.03 -2.39 4.37
CA HIS A 54 2.63 -1.51 3.28
C HIS A 54 3.47 -1.77 2.03
N GLU A 55 2.89 -1.49 0.87
CA GLU A 55 3.54 -1.61 -0.44
C GLU A 55 3.13 -0.45 -1.35
N PHE A 56 4.11 0.34 -1.79
CA PHE A 56 3.90 1.33 -2.85
C PHE A 56 3.77 0.60 -4.20
N THR A 57 2.89 1.10 -5.06
CA THR A 57 2.68 0.54 -6.39
C THR A 57 2.87 1.61 -7.46
N ASP A 58 3.41 1.23 -8.62
CA ASP A 58 3.47 2.08 -9.81
C ASP A 58 2.13 2.18 -10.55
N ARG A 59 1.07 1.55 -10.02
CA ARG A 59 -0.30 1.72 -10.52
C ARG A 59 -0.75 3.17 -10.31
N THR A 60 -1.65 3.63 -11.18
CA THR A 60 -2.28 4.95 -11.05
C THR A 60 -1.23 6.05 -10.85
N ASP A 61 -0.24 6.09 -11.74
CA ASP A 61 0.86 7.06 -11.72
C ASP A 61 1.71 7.09 -10.43
N GLY A 62 1.70 6.00 -9.66
CA GLY A 62 2.47 5.89 -8.42
C GLY A 62 1.79 6.55 -7.22
N THR A 63 0.49 6.85 -7.29
CA THR A 63 -0.24 7.55 -6.23
C THR A 63 -1.08 6.62 -5.35
N GLU A 64 -0.84 5.31 -5.39
CA GLU A 64 -1.55 4.33 -4.58
C GLU A 64 -0.59 3.57 -3.65
N ILE A 65 -1.07 3.27 -2.46
CA ILE A 65 -0.38 2.42 -1.48
C ILE A 65 -1.33 1.32 -1.00
N PHE A 66 -0.82 0.09 -0.98
CA PHE A 66 -1.46 -1.03 -0.31
C PHE A 66 -1.05 -1.06 1.15
N LEU A 67 -2.01 -1.24 2.03
CA LEU A 67 -1.83 -1.38 3.46
C LEU A 67 -2.36 -2.74 3.89
N PHE A 68 -1.60 -3.45 4.71
CA PHE A 68 -1.96 -4.77 5.20
C PHE A 68 -1.91 -4.81 6.73
N GLY A 69 -2.80 -5.60 7.29
CA GLY A 69 -2.98 -5.67 8.73
C GLY A 69 -3.93 -6.77 9.17
N TYR A 70 -4.47 -6.60 10.37
CA TYR A 70 -5.46 -7.50 10.95
C TYR A 70 -6.39 -6.77 11.92
N GLU A 71 -7.54 -7.36 12.20
CA GLU A 71 -8.46 -6.87 13.23
C GLU A 71 -7.89 -7.09 14.65
N LYS A 72 -7.92 -6.05 15.47
CA LYS A 72 -7.49 -6.13 16.87
C LYS A 72 -8.44 -7.03 17.66
N GLY A 73 -7.91 -8.15 18.13
CA GLY A 73 -8.68 -9.17 18.85
C GLY A 73 -9.01 -10.39 17.99
N ASN A 74 -8.92 -10.28 16.66
CA ASN A 74 -9.04 -11.37 15.72
C ASN A 74 -7.91 -11.30 14.68
N LYS A 75 -6.75 -11.89 15.00
CA LYS A 75 -5.58 -11.87 14.11
C LYS A 75 -5.75 -12.72 12.85
N ASP A 76 -6.74 -13.60 12.83
CA ASP A 76 -7.05 -14.46 11.69
C ASP A 76 -7.84 -13.70 10.63
N ASN A 77 -8.63 -12.70 11.04
CA ASN A 77 -9.20 -11.70 10.13
C ASN A 77 -8.11 -10.74 9.64
N LYS A 78 -7.37 -11.14 8.59
CA LYS A 78 -6.47 -10.23 7.87
C LYS A 78 -7.29 -9.18 7.15
N VAL A 79 -6.75 -7.96 7.11
CA VAL A 79 -7.36 -6.85 6.39
C VAL A 79 -6.35 -6.25 5.43
N HIS A 80 -6.86 -5.69 4.34
CA HIS A 80 -6.08 -4.85 3.45
C HIS A 80 -6.90 -3.65 2.98
N ALA A 81 -6.21 -2.55 2.71
CA ALA A 81 -6.78 -1.36 2.13
C ALA A 81 -5.88 -0.83 1.02
N MET A 82 -6.48 -0.26 -0.02
CA MET A 82 -5.79 0.56 -1.01
C MET A 82 -6.14 2.02 -0.74
N VAL A 83 -5.13 2.85 -0.58
CA VAL A 83 -5.29 4.29 -0.36
C VAL A 83 -4.68 5.05 -1.53
N ASN A 84 -5.47 5.91 -2.16
CA ASN A 84 -4.99 6.86 -3.14
C ASN A 84 -4.54 8.13 -2.41
N PHE A 85 -3.28 8.52 -2.58
CA PHE A 85 -2.67 9.71 -1.96
C PHE A 85 -2.48 10.90 -2.93
N ALA A 86 -3.11 10.85 -4.11
CA ALA A 86 -2.98 11.88 -5.13
C ALA A 86 -3.41 13.27 -4.62
N GLU A 87 -2.71 14.31 -5.07
CA GLU A 87 -2.99 15.71 -4.70
C GLU A 87 -3.01 15.97 -3.18
N GLY A 88 -2.35 15.13 -2.39
CA GLY A 88 -2.34 15.24 -0.92
C GLY A 88 -3.64 14.82 -0.23
N LYS A 89 -4.58 14.20 -0.95
CA LYS A 89 -5.80 13.58 -0.39
C LYS A 89 -5.53 12.11 -0.13
N TYR A 90 -6.05 11.54 0.96
CA TYR A 90 -5.81 10.16 1.37
C TYR A 90 -7.11 9.37 1.41
N GLU A 91 -7.53 8.89 0.25
CA GLU A 91 -8.85 8.28 0.04
C GLU A 91 -8.75 6.76 -0.05
N VAL A 92 -9.51 6.06 0.80
CA VAL A 92 -9.62 4.60 0.74
C VAL A 92 -10.50 4.21 -0.45
N SER A 93 -9.89 3.57 -1.45
CA SER A 93 -10.56 3.20 -2.70
C SER A 93 -11.01 1.74 -2.73
N LEU A 94 -10.34 0.87 -1.95
CA LEU A 94 -10.66 -0.54 -1.84
C LEU A 94 -10.32 -1.03 -0.43
N ILE A 95 -11.18 -1.90 0.11
CA ILE A 95 -10.86 -2.72 1.27
C ILE A 95 -11.14 -4.19 0.97
N GLY A 96 -10.44 -5.07 1.65
CA GLY A 96 -10.78 -6.49 1.71
C GLY A 96 -10.32 -7.09 3.03
N PHE A 97 -10.88 -8.24 3.36
CA PHE A 97 -10.66 -8.90 4.62
C PHE A 97 -11.03 -10.38 4.53
N ASP A 98 -10.49 -11.18 5.43
CA ASP A 98 -10.57 -12.64 5.36
C ASP A 98 -11.84 -13.24 5.97
N GLU A 99 -12.71 -12.44 6.61
CA GLU A 99 -13.89 -12.86 7.39
C GLU A 99 -14.34 -14.30 7.09
N ASP A 100 -14.18 -15.16 8.12
CA ASP A 100 -14.62 -16.54 8.15
C ASP A 100 -16.04 -16.66 7.57
N LYS A 101 -16.15 -17.29 6.40
CA LYS A 101 -17.44 -17.84 5.95
C LYS A 101 -17.91 -18.95 6.88
#